data_AF-A0A3Q2XNI7-F1
#
_entry.id   AF-A0A3Q2XNI7-F1
#
_cell.length_a   1.000
_cell.length_b   1.000
_cell.length_c   1.000
_cell.angle_alpha   90.00
_cell.angle_beta   90.00
_cell.angle_gamma   90.00
#
_symmetry.space_group_name_H-M   'P 1'
#
loop_
_entity.id
_entity.type
_entity.pdbx_description
1 polymer ?
#
loop_
_entity_poly.entity_id
_entity_poly.type
_entity_poly.pdbx_seq_one_letter_code
_entity_poly.pdbx_strand_id
1 'polypeptide(L)'
;MTVGNMDSVELFDAGEKGRGLRAGRDLSTGEVVFAEASFAAVVFDSSFMQVCHSCFRQQAELHRCAQCQFAFYCNRTCQIACWDEHKEECAAIKKAGKAPAENVR
;
A
#
# COMPACT_ATOMS: atom_id res chain seq x y z
N MET A 1 -17.68 -10.68 -3.19
CA MET A 1 -16.72 -10.49 -2.08
C MET A 1 -16.48 -9.01 -1.92
N THR A 2 -16.60 -8.49 -0.70
CA THR A 2 -16.22 -7.11 -0.35
C THR A 2 -14.82 -7.11 0.24
N VAL A 3 -14.01 -6.10 -0.07
CA VAL A 3 -12.67 -5.94 0.54
C VAL A 3 -12.85 -5.85 2.06
N GLY A 4 -12.02 -6.59 2.80
CA GLY A 4 -12.08 -6.70 4.26
C GLY A 4 -13.04 -7.77 4.80
N ASN A 5 -13.79 -8.47 3.94
CA ASN A 5 -14.57 -9.64 4.34
C ASN A 5 -13.67 -10.89 4.35
N MET A 6 -13.64 -11.58 5.50
CA MET A 6 -12.84 -12.78 5.74
C MET A 6 -13.71 -14.02 6.04
N ASP A 7 -14.98 -14.05 5.62
CA ASP A 7 -15.95 -15.10 6.00
C ASP A 7 -15.59 -16.51 5.48
N SER A 8 -14.67 -16.62 4.54
CA SER A 8 -14.17 -17.89 4.00
C SER A 8 -13.07 -18.53 4.86
N VAL A 9 -12.51 -17.78 5.82
CA VAL A 9 -11.39 -18.22 6.66
C VAL A 9 -11.64 -17.94 8.12
N GLU A 10 -11.05 -18.75 8.98
CA GLU A 10 -11.09 -18.56 10.42
C GLU A 10 -9.70 -18.68 11.04
N LEU A 11 -9.47 -17.89 12.08
CA LEU A 11 -8.28 -17.96 12.90
C LEU A 11 -8.31 -19.23 13.74
N PHE A 12 -7.17 -19.90 13.87
CA PHE A 12 -7.02 -21.05 14.75
C PHE A 12 -5.63 -21.08 15.39
N ASP A 13 -5.51 -21.82 16.50
CA ASP A 13 -4.24 -22.13 17.15
C ASP A 13 -3.57 -23.31 16.46
N ALA A 14 -2.39 -23.07 15.89
CA ALA A 14 -1.57 -24.05 15.17
C ALA A 14 -0.44 -24.64 16.03
N GLY A 15 -0.55 -24.56 17.36
CA GLY A 15 0.40 -25.13 18.32
C GLY A 15 1.76 -24.46 18.22
N GLU A 16 2.81 -25.24 17.91
CA GLU A 16 4.19 -24.75 17.79
C GLU A 16 4.37 -23.66 16.71
N LYS A 17 3.42 -23.53 15.78
CA LYS A 17 3.44 -22.51 14.72
C LYS A 17 2.73 -21.20 15.11
N GLY A 18 2.13 -21.14 16.31
CA GLY A 18 1.37 -19.97 16.76
C GLY A 18 0.01 -19.87 16.07
N ARG A 19 -0.35 -18.69 15.54
CA ARG A 19 -1.67 -18.46 14.90
C ARG A 19 -1.65 -18.87 13.43
N GLY A 20 -2.74 -19.49 12.97
CA GLY A 20 -2.96 -19.81 11.58
C GLY A 20 -4.31 -19.32 11.05
N LEU A 21 -4.46 -19.31 9.73
CA LEU A 21 -5.74 -19.20 9.04
C LEU A 21 -6.06 -20.53 8.37
N ARG A 22 -7.31 -20.98 8.48
CA ARG A 22 -7.82 -22.17 7.78
C ARG A 22 -9.13 -21.84 7.07
N ALA A 23 -9.46 -22.60 6.03
CA ALA A 23 -10.73 -22.45 5.33
C ALA A 23 -11.90 -22.85 6.24
N GLY A 24 -12.92 -22.00 6.33
CA GLY A 24 -14.17 -22.26 7.06
C GLY A 24 -15.24 -22.98 6.21
N ARG A 25 -14.96 -23.20 4.93
CA ARG A 25 -15.82 -23.90 3.95
C ARG A 25 -14.99 -24.45 2.81
N ASP A 26 -15.63 -25.20 1.91
CA ASP A 26 -15.03 -25.65 0.66
C ASP A 26 -14.72 -24.45 -0.27
N LEU A 27 -13.56 -24.52 -0.92
CA LEU A 27 -13.05 -23.51 -1.86
C LEU A 27 -12.80 -24.15 -3.22
N SER A 28 -13.15 -23.44 -4.29
CA SER A 28 -12.92 -23.89 -5.67
C SER A 28 -11.62 -23.30 -6.25
N THR A 29 -11.04 -23.96 -7.26
CA THR A 29 -9.87 -23.42 -7.98
C THR A 29 -10.22 -22.10 -8.65
N GLY A 30 -9.37 -21.09 -8.45
CA GLY A 30 -9.59 -19.73 -8.97
C GLY A 30 -10.47 -18.84 -8.08
N GLU A 31 -11.00 -19.37 -6.99
CA GLU A 31 -11.75 -18.58 -6.02
C GLU A 31 -10.81 -17.70 -5.17
N VAL A 32 -11.15 -16.42 -5.02
CA VAL A 32 -10.44 -15.54 -4.09
C VAL A 32 -10.84 -15.92 -2.68
N VAL A 33 -9.86 -16.27 -1.84
CA VAL A 33 -10.11 -16.65 -0.44
C VAL A 33 -10.60 -15.41 0.33
N PHE A 34 -9.79 -14.36 0.40
CA PHE A 34 -10.21 -13.04 0.87
C PHE A 34 -9.37 -11.96 0.17
N ALA A 35 -9.78 -10.70 0.31
CA ALA A 35 -9.01 -9.55 -0.16
C ALA A 35 -9.03 -8.45 0.91
N GLU A 36 -7.90 -7.80 1.12
CA GLU A 36 -7.73 -6.75 2.12
C GLU A 36 -6.97 -5.57 1.49
N ALA A 37 -7.34 -4.35 1.89
CA ALA A 37 -6.54 -3.19 1.55
C ALA A 37 -5.26 -3.19 2.40
N SER A 38 -4.16 -2.68 1.85
CA SER A 38 -2.94 -2.49 2.64
C SER A 38 -3.21 -1.58 3.83
N PHE A 39 -2.72 -1.95 5.01
CA PHE A 39 -2.72 -1.05 6.16
C PHE A 39 -1.82 0.17 5.92
N ALA A 40 -0.64 -0.05 5.34
CA ALA A 40 0.30 0.96 4.88
C ALA A 40 1.09 0.38 3.70
N ALA A 41 1.50 1.23 2.75
CA ALA A 41 2.32 0.81 1.62
C ALA A 41 3.19 1.97 1.13
N VAL A 42 4.45 1.67 0.79
CA VAL A 42 5.43 2.65 0.31
C VAL A 42 6.12 2.13 -0.95
N VAL A 43 6.54 3.05 -1.82
CA VAL A 43 7.34 2.72 -3.01
C VAL A 43 8.80 2.54 -2.61
N PHE A 44 9.49 1.55 -3.20
CA PHE A 44 10.92 1.34 -2.97
C PHE A 44 11.78 2.52 -3.44
N ASP A 45 12.88 2.75 -2.72
CA ASP A 45 13.83 3.83 -2.98
C ASP A 45 14.49 3.70 -4.37
N SER A 46 14.59 2.48 -4.92
CA SER A 46 15.14 2.25 -6.27
C SER A 46 14.21 2.69 -7.41
N SER A 47 12.91 2.87 -7.13
CA SER A 47 11.87 2.95 -8.16
C SER A 47 10.91 4.13 -7.98
N PHE A 48 11.12 4.98 -6.97
CA PHE A 48 10.20 6.06 -6.59
C PHE A 48 9.88 7.04 -7.73
N MET A 49 10.80 7.28 -8.66
CA MET A 49 10.58 8.17 -9.81
C MET A 49 9.74 7.54 -10.93
N GLN A 50 9.53 6.22 -10.91
CA GLN A 50 8.88 5.47 -11.99
C GLN A 50 7.54 4.86 -11.58
N VAL A 51 7.21 4.89 -10.29
CA VAL A 51 6.01 4.27 -9.72
C VAL A 51 5.15 5.31 -9.02
N CYS A 52 3.84 5.26 -9.27
CA CYS A 52 2.87 6.08 -8.57
C CYS A 52 2.81 5.68 -7.09
N HIS A 53 2.97 6.66 -6.19
CA HIS A 53 2.94 6.47 -4.73
C HIS A 53 1.54 6.20 -4.18
N SER A 54 0.50 6.28 -5.00
CA SER A 54 -0.88 5.97 -4.61
C SER A 54 -1.32 4.59 -5.09
N CYS A 55 -1.10 4.27 -6.37
CA CYS A 55 -1.66 3.07 -6.98
C CYS A 55 -0.62 2.02 -7.37
N PHE A 56 0.66 2.28 -7.09
CA PHE A 56 1.80 1.39 -7.35
C PHE A 56 2.00 0.96 -8.81
N ARG A 57 1.30 1.61 -9.75
CA ARG A 57 1.52 1.39 -11.18
C ARG A 57 2.77 2.10 -11.64
N GLN A 58 3.60 1.38 -12.38
CA GLN A 58 4.66 1.98 -13.17
C GLN A 58 4.06 2.78 -14.32
N GLN A 59 4.59 3.98 -14.59
CA GLN A 59 4.17 4.83 -15.70
C GLN A 59 5.37 5.51 -16.33
N ALA A 60 5.29 5.79 -17.63
CA ALA A 60 6.34 6.52 -18.33
C ALA A 60 6.45 7.98 -17.86
N GLU A 61 5.30 8.60 -17.59
CA GLU A 61 5.22 9.98 -17.11
C GLU A 61 4.43 10.03 -15.80
N LEU A 62 5.02 10.69 -14.81
CA LEU A 62 4.43 10.88 -13.49
C LEU A 62 4.53 12.35 -13.07
N HIS A 63 3.53 12.81 -12.35
CA HIS A 63 3.49 14.13 -11.77
C HIS A 63 4.08 14.12 -10.36
N ARG A 64 5.16 14.88 -10.18
CA ARG A 64 5.83 15.04 -8.90
C ARG A 64 5.04 15.98 -7.98
N CYS A 65 4.93 15.63 -6.71
CA CYS A 65 4.39 16.51 -5.69
C CYS A 65 5.22 17.81 -5.60
N ALA A 66 4.58 18.96 -5.79
CA ALA A 66 5.29 20.24 -5.79
C ALA A 66 5.84 20.64 -4.41
N GLN A 67 5.25 20.13 -3.32
CA GLN A 67 5.61 20.52 -1.95
C GLN A 67 6.85 19.79 -1.42
N CYS A 68 6.84 18.45 -1.46
CA CYS A 68 7.96 17.64 -0.96
C CYS A 68 8.99 17.31 -2.04
N GLN A 69 8.64 17.47 -3.32
CA GLN A 69 9.47 17.09 -4.48
C GLN A 69 9.94 15.62 -4.49
N PHE A 70 9.29 14.77 -3.70
CA PHE A 70 9.63 13.35 -3.57
C PHE A 70 8.54 12.43 -4.15
N ALA A 71 7.29 12.54 -3.71
CA ALA A 71 6.24 11.63 -4.16
C ALA A 71 5.83 11.89 -5.62
N PHE A 72 5.56 10.82 -6.36
CA PHE A 72 5.15 10.83 -7.76
C PHE A 72 3.77 10.18 -7.94
N TYR A 73 2.94 10.74 -8.82
CA TYR A 73 1.57 10.27 -9.04
C TYR A 73 1.22 10.17 -10.53
N CYS A 74 0.33 9.25 -10.89
CA CYS A 74 -0.20 9.16 -12.26
C CYS A 74 -0.81 10.47 -12.73
N ASN A 75 -1.54 11.16 -11.85
CA ASN A 75 -2.26 12.40 -12.11
C ASN A 75 -2.86 12.95 -10.80
N ARG A 76 -3.63 14.04 -10.90
CA ARG A 76 -4.30 14.69 -9.76
C ARG A 76 -5.23 13.74 -8.99
N THR A 77 -5.86 12.77 -9.65
CA THR A 77 -6.74 11.78 -9.00
C THR A 77 -5.97 10.92 -8.01
N CYS A 78 -4.83 10.35 -8.43
CA CYS A 78 -3.95 9.58 -7.53
C CYS A 78 -3.35 10.45 -6.41
N GLN A 79 -3.03 11.71 -6.71
CA GLN A 79 -2.52 12.63 -5.69
C GLN A 79 -3.57 12.92 -4.60
N ILE A 80 -4.82 13.15 -4.99
CA ILE A 80 -5.92 13.40 -4.03
C ILE A 80 -6.24 12.13 -3.23
N ALA A 81 -6.29 10.98 -3.89
CA ALA A 81 -6.62 9.71 -3.25
C ALA A 81 -5.63 9.33 -2.12
N CYS A 82 -4.35 9.65 -2.29
CA CYS A 82 -3.31 9.37 -1.30
C CYS A 82 -3.07 10.52 -0.32
N TRP A 83 -3.80 11.65 -0.44
CA TRP A 83 -3.47 12.85 0.33
C TRP A 83 -3.57 12.65 1.85
N ASP A 84 -4.54 11.88 2.32
CA ASP A 84 -4.71 11.65 3.75
C ASP A 84 -3.53 10.91 4.39
N GLU A 85 -2.89 10.00 3.66
CA GLU A 85 -1.67 9.31 4.07
C GLU A 85 -0.42 10.19 3.82
N HIS A 86 -0.35 10.82 2.65
CA HIS A 86 0.84 11.57 2.24
C HIS A 86 1.04 12.91 2.97
N LYS A 87 -0.01 13.57 3.46
CA LYS A 87 0.10 14.95 4.00
C LYS A 87 1.11 15.09 5.15
N GLU A 88 1.19 14.09 6.02
CA GLU A 88 2.12 14.08 7.16
C GLU A 88 3.56 13.85 6.68
N GLU A 89 3.76 12.85 5.85
CA GLU A 89 5.05 12.54 5.21
C GLU A 89 5.55 13.71 4.37
N CYS A 90 4.67 14.35 3.59
CA CYS A 90 4.97 15.50 2.74
C CYS A 90 5.59 16.65 3.54
N ALA A 91 4.97 17.01 4.67
CA ALA A 91 5.44 18.06 5.55
C ALA A 91 6.80 17.69 6.17
N ALA A 92 6.96 16.43 6.61
CA ALA A 92 8.19 15.92 7.20
C ALA A 92 9.36 15.95 6.19
N ILE A 93 9.15 15.43 4.98
CA ILE A 93 10.16 15.41 3.91
C ILE A 93 10.54 16.83 3.50
N LYS A 94 9.57 17.72 3.33
CA LYS A 94 9.83 19.13 3.01
C LYS A 94 10.70 19.79 4.08
N LYS A 95 10.44 19.51 5.36
CA LYS A 95 11.23 20.05 6.48
C LYS A 95 12.64 19.44 6.55
N ALA A 96 12.77 18.14 6.30
CA ALA A 96 14.05 17.43 6.36
C ALA A 96 14.94 17.69 5.13
N GLY A 97 14.35 18.06 3.99
CA GLY A 97 15.04 18.26 2.71
C GLY A 97 15.42 16.96 1.99
N LYS A 98 15.12 15.79 2.58
CA LYS A 98 15.33 14.48 1.98
C LYS A 98 14.30 13.49 2.51
N ALA A 99 13.90 12.55 1.65
CA ALA A 99 13.11 11.40 2.08
C ALA A 99 13.98 10.44 2.91
N PRO A 100 13.46 9.88 4.02
CA PRO A 100 14.15 8.80 4.72
C PRO A 100 14.03 7.49 3.93
N ALA A 101 14.74 6.46 4.38
CA ALA A 101 14.71 5.14 3.76
C ALA A 101 13.30 4.54 3.79
N GLU A 102 12.99 3.68 2.81
CA GLU A 102 11.69 3.03 2.64
C GLU A 102 11.16 2.29 3.89
N ASN A 103 12.01 1.81 4.79
CA ASN A 103 11.58 1.15 6.03
C ASN A 103 11.20 2.11 7.17
N VAL A 104 11.36 3.42 6.96
CA VAL A 104 11.02 4.48 7.93
C VAL A 104 9.83 5.32 7.45
N ARG A 105 9.57 5.31 6.14
CA ARG A 105 8.46 6.05 5.52
C ARG A 105 7.12 5.39 5.77
#